data_AF-A0A929Z7Q6-F1
#
_entry.id   AF-A0A929Z7Q6-F1
#
_cell.length_a   1.000
_cell.length_b   1.000
_cell.length_c   1.000
_cell.angle_alpha   90.00
_cell.angle_beta   90.00
_cell.angle_gamma   90.00
#
_symmetry.space_group_name_H-M   'P 1'
#
loop_
_entity.id
_entity.type
_entity.pdbx_description
1 polymer ?
#
loop_
_entity_poly.entity_id
_entity_poly.type
_entity_poly.pdbx_seq_one_letter_code
_entity_poly.pdbx_strand_id
1 'polypeptide(L)'
;FTPFSFFEFTFRETLFKTQHSVKKTWNYYQQDRSSTIRVRPLAEREGKWWPSVVIGVNDIYSAYGASFYAGYYGVATKHFQLGDGQIAFTAGYFRSFKFGRMYNGAFGGVEYFPLQRVPLRIMADYDTKGVNVGVGYTFFRHIRTFAFTHRLKGWGVGLSYRTTIKF
;
A
#
# COMPACT_ATOMS: atom_id res chain seq x y z
N PHE A 1 -10.45 -17.55 -6.09
CA PHE A 1 -9.18 -18.27 -6.21
C PHE A 1 -8.15 -17.25 -6.64
N THR A 2 -7.10 -17.02 -5.84
CA THR A 2 -5.93 -16.27 -6.31
C THR A 2 -4.98 -17.31 -6.88
N PRO A 3 -4.72 -17.35 -8.20
CA PRO A 3 -3.97 -18.45 -8.81
C PRO A 3 -2.59 -18.64 -8.16
N PHE A 4 -2.00 -17.55 -7.66
CA PHE A 4 -0.76 -17.58 -6.89
C PHE A 4 -0.92 -16.73 -5.63
N SER A 5 -0.88 -17.35 -4.45
CA SER A 5 -0.92 -16.64 -3.16
C SER A 5 0.40 -15.97 -2.79
N PHE A 6 1.45 -16.23 -3.59
CA PHE A 6 2.80 -15.72 -3.40
C PHE A 6 3.18 -14.63 -4.41
N PHE A 7 2.35 -14.33 -5.42
CA PHE A 7 2.67 -13.35 -6.45
C PHE A 7 1.54 -12.33 -6.59
N GLU A 8 1.90 -11.06 -6.75
CA GLU A 8 0.95 -10.00 -7.07
C GLU A 8 1.57 -9.02 -8.08
N PHE A 9 0.77 -8.68 -9.09
CA PHE A 9 1.02 -7.59 -10.01
C PHE A 9 -0.03 -6.50 -9.78
N THR A 10 0.43 -5.27 -9.60
CA THR A 10 -0.43 -4.10 -9.41
C THR A 10 -0.13 -3.08 -10.49
N PHE A 11 -1.19 -2.60 -11.15
CA PHE A 11 -1.13 -1.45 -12.03
C PHE A 11 -2.02 -0.35 -11.45
N ARG A 12 -1.46 0.84 -11.27
CA ARG A 12 -2.14 2.01 -10.71
C ARG A 12 -2.08 3.15 -11.69
N GLU A 13 -3.23 3.77 -11.93
CA GLU A 13 -3.33 5.04 -12.65
C GLU A 13 -3.87 6.11 -11.72
N THR A 14 -3.30 7.31 -11.79
CA THR A 14 -3.77 8.47 -11.04
C THR A 14 -4.02 9.62 -11.99
N LEU A 15 -5.25 10.11 -11.99
CA LEU A 15 -5.69 11.27 -12.77
C LEU A 15 -5.62 12.52 -11.92
N PHE A 16 -4.81 13.47 -12.36
CA PHE A 16 -4.62 14.74 -11.67
C PHE A 16 -5.41 15.84 -12.37
N LYS A 17 -6.21 16.55 -11.57
CA LYS A 17 -6.79 17.81 -12.00
C LYS A 17 -5.72 18.89 -11.92
N THR A 18 -5.30 19.38 -13.08
CA THR A 18 -4.26 20.41 -13.21
C THR A 18 -4.76 21.54 -14.10
N GLN A 19 -4.07 22.67 -14.06
CA GLN A 19 -4.36 23.80 -14.92
C GLN A 19 -3.65 23.61 -16.27
N HIS A 20 -4.39 23.75 -17.37
CA HIS A 20 -3.81 23.71 -18.71
C HIS A 20 -2.78 24.83 -18.87
N SER A 21 -1.54 24.49 -19.26
CA SER A 21 -0.42 25.44 -19.33
C SER A 21 -0.74 26.68 -20.16
N VAL A 22 -1.49 26.51 -21.24
CA VAL A 22 -1.85 27.58 -22.20
C VAL A 22 -3.25 28.16 -21.95
N LYS A 23 -4.25 27.30 -21.70
CA LYS A 23 -5.67 27.73 -21.66
C LYS A 23 -6.08 28.21 -20.28
N LYS A 24 -5.24 28.00 -19.26
CA LYS A 24 -5.49 28.32 -17.86
C LYS A 24 -6.79 27.72 -17.29
N THR A 25 -7.40 26.77 -17.98
CA THR A 25 -8.58 26.01 -17.55
C THR A 25 -8.17 24.83 -16.68
N TRP A 26 -8.98 24.52 -15.66
CA TRP A 26 -8.78 23.37 -14.78
C TRP A 26 -9.47 22.13 -15.33
N ASN A 27 -8.71 21.08 -15.63
CA ASN A 27 -9.27 19.78 -16.02
C ASN A 27 -8.29 18.64 -15.70
N TYR A 28 -8.69 17.40 -15.97
CA TYR A 28 -7.85 16.22 -15.85
C TYR A 28 -6.90 16.09 -17.05
N TYR A 29 -5.82 16.87 -17.05
CA TYR A 29 -4.85 16.88 -18.14
C TYR A 29 -3.61 16.02 -17.87
N GLN A 30 -3.40 15.59 -16.64
CA GLN A 30 -2.22 14.83 -16.26
C GLN A 30 -2.61 13.45 -15.72
N GLN A 31 -1.95 12.44 -16.25
CA GLN A 31 -2.11 11.04 -15.85
C GLN A 31 -0.75 10.53 -15.41
N ASP A 32 -0.69 9.90 -14.25
CA ASP A 32 0.48 9.17 -13.77
C ASP A 32 0.17 7.68 -13.72
N ARG A 33 1.17 6.85 -14.03
CA ARG A 33 1.03 5.39 -14.13
C ARG A 33 2.16 4.74 -13.36
N SER A 34 1.81 3.75 -12.54
CA SER A 34 2.77 3.02 -11.73
C SER A 34 2.47 1.52 -11.76
N SER A 35 3.52 0.73 -11.83
CA SER A 35 3.46 -0.72 -11.93
C SER A 35 4.30 -1.33 -10.81
N THR A 36 3.73 -2.26 -10.06
CA THR A 36 4.44 -2.97 -8.98
C THR A 36 4.33 -4.47 -9.19
N ILE A 37 5.47 -5.15 -9.10
CA ILE A 37 5.53 -6.61 -8.97
C ILE A 37 5.99 -6.92 -7.55
N ARG A 38 5.30 -7.84 -6.86
CA ARG A 38 5.77 -8.37 -5.58
C ARG A 38 5.64 -9.88 -5.50
N VAL A 39 6.60 -10.47 -4.80
CA VAL A 39 6.64 -11.89 -4.46
C VAL A 39 6.72 -12.06 -2.95
N ARG A 40 6.04 -13.09 -2.43
CA ARG A 40 5.98 -13.43 -1.01
C ARG A 40 6.62 -14.80 -0.80
N PRO A 41 7.97 -14.86 -0.72
CA PRO A 41 8.68 -16.12 -0.52
C PRO A 41 8.32 -16.81 0.80
N LEU A 42 7.98 -16.02 1.83
CA LEU A 42 7.58 -16.55 3.13
C LEU A 42 6.18 -16.05 3.49
N ALA A 43 5.24 -16.99 3.59
CA ALA A 43 3.93 -16.73 4.17
C ALA A 43 3.98 -16.96 5.68
N GLU A 44 3.40 -16.02 6.42
CA GLU A 44 3.09 -16.25 7.82
C GLU A 44 2.12 -17.43 7.96
N ARG A 45 2.30 -18.21 9.02
CA ARG A 45 1.44 -19.33 9.38
C ARG A 45 1.10 -19.24 10.86
N GLU A 46 -0.12 -19.63 11.20
CA GLU A 46 -0.57 -19.72 12.58
C GLU A 46 0.31 -20.73 13.36
N GLY A 47 0.61 -20.41 14.61
CA GLY A 47 1.48 -21.22 15.49
C GLY A 47 2.98 -21.17 15.17
N LYS A 48 3.41 -20.44 14.13
CA LYS A 48 4.82 -20.30 13.75
C LYS A 48 5.36 -18.92 14.09
N TRP A 49 6.60 -18.87 14.59
CA TRP A 49 7.22 -17.63 15.09
C TRP A 49 7.63 -16.67 13.96
N TRP A 50 7.95 -17.18 12.77
CA TRP A 50 8.48 -16.36 11.68
C TRP A 50 7.41 -15.43 11.07
N PRO A 51 7.82 -14.25 10.56
CA PRO A 51 6.93 -13.31 9.88
C PRO A 51 6.62 -13.76 8.45
N SER A 52 5.67 -13.07 7.82
CA SER A 52 5.57 -13.07 6.37
C SER A 52 6.63 -12.15 5.78
N VAL A 53 7.31 -12.57 4.71
CA VAL A 53 8.32 -11.76 4.01
C VAL A 53 7.89 -11.57 2.57
N VAL A 54 7.92 -10.31 2.12
CA VAL A 54 7.59 -9.86 0.76
C VAL A 54 8.78 -9.10 0.19
N ILE A 55 9.09 -9.34 -1.07
CA ILE A 55 10.02 -8.54 -1.86
C ILE A 55 9.24 -7.98 -3.04
N GLY A 56 9.40 -6.68 -3.30
CA GLY A 56 8.73 -6.01 -4.41
C GLY A 56 9.64 -5.07 -5.17
N VAL A 57 9.24 -4.78 -6.40
CA VAL A 57 9.89 -3.82 -7.28
C VAL A 57 8.82 -2.91 -7.87
N ASN A 58 9.07 -1.61 -7.81
CA ASN A 58 8.21 -0.56 -8.34
C ASN A 58 8.79 0.00 -9.63
N ASP A 59 7.91 0.26 -10.59
CA ASP A 59 8.13 0.96 -11.85
C ASP A 59 9.35 0.44 -12.62
N ILE A 60 9.35 -0.88 -12.87
CA ILE A 60 10.39 -1.61 -13.62
C ILE A 60 10.48 -1.10 -15.08
N TYR A 61 9.39 -0.55 -15.62
CA TYR A 61 9.32 -0.03 -16.97
C TYR A 61 8.71 1.38 -17.00
N SER A 62 9.35 2.29 -17.73
CA SER A 62 8.83 3.61 -18.05
C SER A 62 9.05 3.90 -19.53
N ALA A 63 7.96 4.19 -20.25
CA ALA A 63 8.01 4.51 -21.67
C ALA A 63 8.72 5.84 -21.98
N TYR A 64 8.87 6.73 -20.98
CA TYR A 64 9.41 8.09 -21.14
C TYR A 64 10.65 8.36 -20.27
N GLY A 65 11.32 7.32 -19.75
CA GLY A 65 12.53 7.43 -18.91
C GLY A 65 12.29 7.44 -17.39
N ALA A 66 13.38 7.57 -16.62
CA ALA A 66 13.49 7.58 -15.15
C ALA A 66 12.17 7.72 -14.36
N SER A 67 11.59 6.62 -13.85
CA SER A 67 10.45 6.73 -12.93
C SER A 67 10.89 7.22 -11.56
N PHE A 68 10.18 8.23 -11.05
CA PHE A 68 10.45 8.87 -9.77
C PHE A 68 10.31 7.93 -8.56
N TYR A 69 9.46 6.91 -8.67
CA TYR A 69 9.18 5.92 -7.62
C TYR A 69 9.91 4.60 -7.84
N ALA A 70 10.79 4.51 -8.84
CA ALA A 70 11.47 3.28 -9.19
C ALA A 70 12.44 2.81 -8.11
N GLY A 71 12.31 1.54 -7.73
CA GLY A 71 13.14 0.94 -6.70
C GLY A 71 12.63 -0.44 -6.33
N TYR A 72 13.31 -1.04 -5.36
CA TYR A 72 12.94 -2.32 -4.79
C TYR A 72 12.85 -2.21 -3.27
N TYR A 73 12.08 -3.11 -2.68
CA TYR A 73 11.88 -3.13 -1.24
C TYR A 73 11.71 -4.54 -0.72
N GLY A 74 12.08 -4.72 0.54
CA GLY A 74 11.76 -5.89 1.36
C GLY A 74 10.88 -5.48 2.52
N VAL A 75 9.88 -6.30 2.84
CA VAL A 75 8.94 -6.07 3.94
C VAL A 75 8.77 -7.36 4.72
N ALA A 76 8.83 -7.26 6.04
CA ALA A 76 8.40 -8.29 6.97
C ALA A 76 7.16 -7.82 7.72
N THR A 77 6.15 -8.69 7.81
CA THR A 77 4.92 -8.44 8.56
C THR A 77 4.65 -9.60 9.50
N LYS A 78 4.30 -9.31 10.76
CA LYS A 78 3.94 -10.31 11.77
C LYS A 78 2.63 -9.93 12.43
N HIS A 79 1.74 -10.91 12.57
CA HIS A 79 0.49 -10.72 13.29
C HIS A 79 0.54 -11.38 14.66
N PHE A 80 -0.06 -10.70 15.64
CA PHE A 80 -0.20 -11.18 17.01
C PHE A 80 -1.67 -11.06 17.41
N GLN A 81 -2.17 -12.08 18.12
CA GLN A 81 -3.50 -12.00 18.71
C GLN A 81 -3.47 -11.14 19.96
N LEU A 82 -4.47 -10.27 20.10
CA LEU A 82 -4.63 -9.38 21.24
C LEU A 82 -6.08 -9.44 21.72
N GLY A 83 -6.36 -10.34 22.66
CA GLY A 83 -7.73 -10.61 23.11
C GLY A 83 -8.61 -11.15 21.97
N ASP A 84 -9.77 -10.52 21.76
CA ASP A 84 -10.67 -10.79 20.62
C ASP A 84 -10.26 -10.03 19.34
N GLY A 85 -9.13 -9.32 19.38
CA GLY A 85 -8.58 -8.56 18.27
C GLY A 85 -7.24 -9.11 17.78
N GLN A 86 -6.65 -8.41 16.82
CA GLN A 86 -5.36 -8.73 16.23
C GLN A 86 -4.57 -7.45 16.00
N ILE A 87 -3.25 -7.51 16.20
CA ILE A 87 -2.32 -6.43 15.86
C ILE A 87 -1.28 -6.95 14.88
N ALA A 88 -0.95 -6.15 13.87
CA ALA A 88 0.06 -6.48 12.88
C ALA A 88 1.17 -5.44 12.91
N PHE A 89 2.41 -5.89 12.97
CA PHE A 89 3.59 -5.05 12.85
C PHE A 89 4.23 -5.28 11.49
N THR A 90 4.58 -4.20 10.81
CA THR A 90 5.25 -4.22 9.53
C THR A 90 6.53 -3.40 9.61
N ALA A 91 7.61 -3.95 9.10
CA ALA A 91 8.89 -3.26 8.94
C ALA A 91 9.48 -3.59 7.57
N GLY A 92 10.07 -2.60 6.92
CA GLY A 92 10.64 -2.76 5.60
C GLY A 92 11.71 -1.74 5.30
N TYR A 93 12.40 -1.97 4.19
CA TYR A 93 13.40 -1.04 3.66
C TYR A 93 13.18 -0.86 2.17
N PHE A 94 13.14 0.39 1.73
CA PHE A 94 13.02 0.75 0.33
C PHE A 94 14.35 1.28 -0.17
N ARG A 95 14.82 0.78 -1.31
CA ARG A 95 16.01 1.29 -1.98
C ARG A 95 15.66 1.73 -3.39
N SER A 96 15.85 3.01 -3.68
CA SER A 96 15.63 3.54 -5.02
C SER A 96 16.70 3.06 -6.00
N PHE A 97 16.32 2.89 -7.26
CA PHE A 97 17.28 2.79 -8.35
C PHE A 97 17.96 4.15 -8.59
N LYS A 98 19.06 4.20 -9.36
CA LYS A 98 19.80 5.45 -9.64
C LYS A 98 18.93 6.59 -10.17
N PHE A 99 17.82 6.25 -10.83
CA PHE A 99 16.86 7.20 -11.40
C PHE A 99 15.64 7.47 -10.49
N GLY A 100 15.39 6.63 -9.48
CA GLY A 100 14.32 6.83 -8.50
C GLY A 100 14.74 7.79 -7.40
N ARG A 101 13.84 8.69 -7.00
CA ARG A 101 14.16 9.76 -6.02
C ARG A 101 13.14 9.89 -4.89
N MET A 102 11.98 9.22 -4.97
CA MET A 102 10.93 9.45 -3.98
C MET A 102 11.26 8.86 -2.61
N TYR A 103 11.55 7.56 -2.53
CA TYR A 103 11.71 6.84 -1.28
C TYR A 103 13.09 6.19 -1.22
N ASN A 104 13.75 6.27 -0.06
CA ASN A 104 14.98 5.56 0.23
C ASN A 104 15.17 5.51 1.75
N GLY A 105 15.11 4.32 2.34
CA GLY A 105 15.25 4.16 3.78
C GLY A 105 14.28 3.14 4.38
N ALA A 106 14.32 3.07 5.71
CA ALA A 106 13.43 2.22 6.50
C ALA A 106 12.02 2.80 6.54
N PHE A 107 11.03 1.91 6.50
CA PHE A 107 9.62 2.23 6.67
C PHE A 107 8.95 1.13 7.48
N GLY A 108 7.77 1.39 8.00
CA GLY A 108 7.06 0.41 8.81
C GLY A 108 5.79 0.98 9.39
N GLY A 109 5.05 0.14 10.09
CA GLY A 109 3.77 0.55 10.64
C GLY A 109 3.09 -0.52 11.45
N VAL A 110 1.96 -0.14 12.01
CA VAL A 110 1.12 -0.96 12.86
C VAL A 110 -0.30 -0.90 12.36
N GLU A 111 -0.91 -2.07 12.19
CA GLU A 111 -2.36 -2.19 11.95
C GLU A 111 -3.00 -2.86 13.17
N TYR A 112 -4.10 -2.29 13.66
CA TYR A 112 -4.89 -2.86 14.75
C TYR A 112 -6.31 -3.18 14.27
N PHE A 113 -6.74 -4.40 14.60
CA PHE A 113 -8.06 -4.96 14.33
C PHE A 113 -8.71 -5.21 15.69
N PRO A 114 -9.58 -4.30 16.17
CA PRO A 114 -10.06 -4.35 17.55
C PRO A 114 -10.86 -5.61 17.89
N LEU A 115 -11.60 -6.13 16.91
CA LEU A 115 -12.51 -7.28 17.08
C LEU A 115 -12.47 -8.12 15.81
N GLN A 116 -12.31 -9.43 15.91
CA GLN A 116 -12.30 -10.33 14.75
C GLN A 116 -13.60 -10.27 13.94
N ARG A 117 -14.73 -9.95 14.58
CA ARG A 117 -16.05 -9.87 13.95
C ARG A 117 -16.35 -8.51 13.33
N VAL A 118 -15.69 -7.45 13.80
CA VAL A 118 -15.93 -6.09 13.31
C VAL A 118 -14.89 -5.77 12.24
N PRO A 119 -15.28 -5.46 11.00
CA PRO A 119 -14.36 -5.19 9.91
C PRO A 119 -13.74 -3.77 9.99
N LEU A 120 -13.36 -3.35 11.20
CA LEU A 120 -12.70 -2.10 11.54
C LEU A 120 -11.19 -2.30 11.58
N ARG A 121 -10.45 -1.38 10.98
CA ARG A 121 -8.99 -1.35 10.97
C ARG A 121 -8.50 0.04 11.34
N ILE A 122 -7.55 0.10 12.24
CA ILE A 122 -6.81 1.32 12.59
C ILE A 122 -5.36 1.12 12.12
N MET A 123 -4.75 2.14 11.54
CA MET A 123 -3.44 2.05 10.89
C MET A 123 -2.58 3.24 11.29
N ALA A 124 -1.29 2.99 11.52
CA ALA A 124 -0.28 4.02 11.67
C ALA A 124 1.01 3.57 10.96
N ASP A 125 1.38 4.27 9.89
CA ASP A 125 2.49 3.91 9.01
C ASP A 125 3.48 5.07 8.86
N TYR A 126 4.77 4.78 8.93
CA TYR A 126 5.86 5.67 8.57
C TYR A 126 6.41 5.29 7.19
N ASP A 127 6.41 6.22 6.24
CA ASP A 127 6.67 5.99 4.80
C ASP A 127 8.05 6.49 4.32
N THR A 128 9.06 6.54 5.21
CA THR A 128 10.37 7.22 5.05
C THR A 128 10.34 8.76 5.13
N LYS A 129 9.18 9.40 4.97
CA LYS A 129 9.07 10.87 4.99
C LYS A 129 8.22 11.42 6.11
N GLY A 130 7.25 10.65 6.59
CA GLY A 130 6.43 11.05 7.72
C GLY A 130 5.49 9.96 8.17
N VAL A 131 4.76 10.26 9.24
CA VAL A 131 3.77 9.36 9.84
C VAL A 131 2.40 9.64 9.25
N ASN A 132 1.73 8.58 8.84
CA ASN A 132 0.39 8.56 8.29
C ASN A 132 -0.47 7.74 9.25
N VAL A 133 -1.60 8.29 9.67
CA VAL A 133 -2.56 7.60 10.53
C VAL A 133 -3.88 7.50 9.80
N GLY A 134 -4.52 6.33 9.85
CA GLY A 134 -5.77 6.09 9.18
C GLY A 134 -6.69 5.10 9.89
N VAL A 135 -7.94 5.12 9.46
CA VAL A 135 -8.98 4.20 9.90
C VAL A 135 -9.76 3.73 8.68
N GLY A 136 -10.15 2.47 8.67
CA GLY A 136 -10.95 1.91 7.58
C GLY A 136 -12.01 0.95 8.08
N TYR A 137 -13.12 0.90 7.36
CA TYR A 137 -14.23 0.00 7.63
C TYR A 137 -14.66 -0.70 6.34
N THR A 138 -14.90 -2.01 6.42
CA THR A 138 -15.34 -2.81 5.27
C THR A 138 -16.81 -3.21 5.38
N PHE A 139 -17.65 -2.63 4.52
CA PHE A 139 -19.06 -2.97 4.38
C PHE A 139 -19.26 -4.19 3.48
N PHE A 140 -20.19 -5.07 3.86
CA PHE A 140 -20.62 -6.24 3.08
C PHE A 140 -19.46 -7.14 2.60
N ARG A 141 -18.30 -7.12 3.28
CA ARG A 141 -17.06 -7.81 2.88
C ARG A 141 -16.46 -7.37 1.53
N HIS A 142 -17.01 -6.35 0.88
CA HIS A 142 -16.62 -5.93 -0.47
C HIS A 142 -16.23 -4.45 -0.56
N ILE A 143 -16.96 -3.57 0.12
CA ILE A 143 -16.78 -2.14 0.01
C ILE A 143 -15.93 -1.67 1.18
N ARG A 144 -14.68 -1.33 0.93
CA ARG A 144 -13.78 -0.73 1.91
C ARG A 144 -13.84 0.79 1.81
N THR A 145 -14.17 1.43 2.91
CA THR A 145 -14.01 2.87 3.12
C THR A 145 -12.81 3.10 4.03
N PHE A 146 -12.08 4.18 3.81
CA PHE A 146 -10.97 4.55 4.67
C PHE A 146 -10.74 6.06 4.67
N ALA A 147 -10.31 6.57 5.81
CA ALA A 147 -9.82 7.92 5.98
C ALA A 147 -8.39 7.84 6.50
N PHE A 148 -7.50 8.70 6.01
CA PHE A 148 -6.11 8.69 6.42
C PHE A 148 -5.55 10.11 6.40
N THR A 149 -4.49 10.31 7.17
CA THR A 149 -3.71 11.53 7.16
C THR A 149 -2.44 11.32 6.36
N HIS A 150 -2.01 12.34 5.64
CA HIS A 150 -0.72 12.35 4.96
C HIS A 150 0.26 13.23 5.75
N ARG A 151 1.24 12.60 6.39
CA ARG A 151 2.25 13.23 7.27
C ARG A 151 1.65 14.10 8.37
N LEU A 152 0.45 13.76 8.83
CA LEU A 152 -0.36 14.58 9.76
C LEU A 152 -0.63 16.02 9.30
N LYS A 153 -0.37 16.36 8.03
CA LYS A 153 -0.54 17.72 7.48
C LYS A 153 -1.82 17.89 6.68
N GLY A 154 -2.37 16.79 6.17
CA GLY A 154 -3.62 16.77 5.44
C GLY A 154 -4.34 15.46 5.64
N TRP A 155 -5.59 15.40 5.19
CA TRP A 155 -6.41 14.21 5.26
C TRP A 155 -6.93 13.83 3.87
N GLY A 156 -7.23 12.55 3.71
CA GLY A 156 -7.81 11.98 2.51
C GLY A 156 -8.82 10.91 2.88
N VAL A 157 -9.78 10.68 1.99
CA VAL A 157 -10.77 9.62 2.10
C VAL A 157 -10.78 8.80 0.82
N GLY A 158 -11.08 7.52 0.94
CA GLY A 158 -11.08 6.60 -0.18
C GLY A 158 -12.17 5.54 -0.07
N LEU A 159 -12.60 5.10 -1.24
CA LEU A 159 -13.52 3.98 -1.44
C LEU A 159 -12.82 2.96 -2.33
N SER A 160 -12.89 1.69 -1.95
CA SER A 160 -12.33 0.57 -2.71
C SER A 160 -13.33 -0.56 -2.73
N TYR A 161 -13.55 -1.15 -3.91
CA TYR A 161 -14.31 -2.37 -4.05
C TYR A 161 -13.35 -3.56 -4.22
N ARG A 162 -13.54 -4.60 -3.41
CA ARG A 162 -12.76 -5.83 -3.46
C ARG A 162 -13.67 -6.99 -3.81
N THR A 163 -13.33 -7.69 -4.88
CA THR A 163 -13.95 -8.96 -5.24
C THR A 163 -12.88 -10.04 -5.42
N THR A 164 -13.24 -11.28 -5.12
CA THR A 164 -12.41 -12.45 -5.40
C THR A 164 -13.16 -13.29 -6.40
N ILE A 165 -12.66 -13.33 -7.63
CA ILE A 165 -13.23 -14.19 -8.67
C ILE A 165 -12.86 -15.63 -8.31
N LYS A 166 -13.88 -16.48 -8.14
CA LYS A 166 -13.71 -17.93 -7.97
C LYS A 166 -14.07 -18.55 -9.32
N PHE A 167 -13.11 -19.24 -9.91
CA PHE A 167 -13.33 -20.19 -11.00
C PHE A 167 -13.34 -21.58 -10.38
#